data_AF-A0A0F9GPD5-F1
#
_entry.id   AF-A0A0F9GPD5-F1
#
_cell.length_a   1.000
_cell.length_b   1.000
_cell.length_c   1.000
_cell.angle_alpha   90.00
_cell.angle_beta   90.00
_cell.angle_gamma   90.00
#
_symmetry.space_group_name_H-M   'P 1'
#
loop_
_entity.id
_entity.type
_entity.pdbx_description
1 polymer ?
#
loop_
_entity_poly.entity_id
_entity_poly.type
_entity_poly.pdbx_seq_one_letter_code
_entity_poly.pdbx_strand_id
1 'polypeptide(L)'
;MRILKLDLENFMGYQKASFDLEDKRLVLLEGANHDFAAASSTGSGKSTVSDAMSFGLYGRAMRPLKLDSMVREGASWCRVLIELQLGKQRLKIERYHDHPTHK
;
A
#
# COMPACT_ATOMS: atom_id res chain seq x y z
N MET A 1 -5.18 15.64 9.48
CA MET A 1 -4.18 14.65 9.06
C MET A 1 -4.05 14.74 7.55
N ARG A 2 -2.83 14.69 6.99
CA ARG A 2 -2.57 14.65 5.54
C ARG A 2 -1.51 13.58 5.25
N ILE A 3 -1.79 12.65 4.34
CA ILE A 3 -0.77 11.69 3.87
C ILE A 3 0.13 12.44 2.87
N LEU A 4 1.44 12.34 3.07
CA LEU A 4 2.46 12.96 2.24
C LEU A 4 3.08 11.94 1.29
N LYS A 5 3.28 10.72 1.77
CA LYS A 5 3.91 9.66 0.98
C LYS A 5 3.39 8.28 1.37
N LEU A 6 3.31 7.38 0.38
CA LEU A 6 3.06 5.96 0.57
C LEU A 6 4.12 5.17 -0.20
N ASP A 7 4.91 4.35 0.50
CA ASP A 7 5.84 3.40 -0.10
C ASP A 7 5.40 1.97 0.21
N LEU A 8 5.40 1.11 -0.81
CA LEU A 8 5.04 -0.30 -0.74
C LEU A 8 6.23 -1.16 -1.16
N GLU A 9 6.44 -2.27 -0.46
CA GLU A 9 7.37 -3.31 -0.88
C GLU A 9 6.76 -4.69 -0.62
N ASN A 10 6.78 -5.54 -1.66
CA ASN A 10 6.20 -6.88 -1.67
C ASN A 10 4.75 -6.95 -1.13
N PHE A 11 3.91 -5.97 -1.48
CA PHE A 11 2.54 -5.86 -0.98
C PHE A 11 1.52 -6.19 -2.08
N MET A 12 0.87 -7.35 -1.97
CA MET A 12 -0.02 -7.93 -2.99
C MET A 12 0.62 -7.88 -4.39
N GLY A 13 0.00 -7.24 -5.39
CA GLY A 13 0.57 -7.13 -6.74
C GLY A 13 1.83 -6.26 -6.86
N TYR A 14 2.15 -5.44 -5.86
CA TYR A 14 3.27 -4.51 -5.93
C TYR A 14 4.56 -5.12 -5.40
N GLN A 15 5.57 -5.25 -6.27
CA GLN A 15 6.94 -5.53 -5.81
C GLN A 15 7.53 -4.31 -5.10
N LYS A 16 7.49 -3.15 -5.76
CA LYS A 16 7.83 -1.83 -5.21
C LYS A 16 6.90 -0.79 -5.81
N ALA A 17 6.40 0.12 -5.00
CA ALA A 17 5.66 1.29 -5.47
C ALA A 17 5.89 2.47 -4.52
N SER A 18 5.91 3.67 -5.08
CA SER A 18 6.01 4.92 -4.31
C SER A 18 5.01 5.91 -4.86
N PHE A 19 4.22 6.50 -3.98
CA PHE A 19 3.23 7.52 -4.30
C PHE A 19 3.60 8.78 -3.53
N ASP A 20 4.00 9.81 -4.26
CA ASP A 20 4.17 11.15 -3.71
C ASP A 20 2.82 11.89 -3.73
N LEU A 21 2.31 12.16 -2.53
CA LEU A 21 1.03 12.81 -2.29
C LEU A 21 1.22 14.19 -1.65
N GLU A 22 2.47 14.63 -1.45
CA GLU A 22 2.77 15.93 -0.89
C GLU A 22 2.22 17.01 -1.84
N ASP A 23 1.48 17.95 -1.25
CA ASP A 23 0.80 19.04 -1.94
C ASP A 23 -0.19 18.62 -3.04
N LYS A 24 -0.59 17.35 -3.08
CA LYS A 24 -1.73 16.88 -3.87
C LYS A 24 -3.02 17.06 -3.05
N ARG A 25 -4.04 17.66 -3.66
CA ARG A 25 -5.36 17.87 -3.02
C ARG A 25 -6.34 16.77 -3.41
N LEU A 26 -6.46 16.53 -4.70
CA LEU A 26 -7.28 15.48 -5.29
C LEU A 26 -6.37 14.63 -6.17
N VAL A 27 -6.42 13.31 -5.97
CA VAL A 27 -5.65 12.34 -6.74
C VAL A 27 -6.61 11.31 -7.30
N LEU A 28 -6.58 11.13 -8.62
CA LEU A 28 -7.28 10.04 -9.30
C LEU A 28 -6.34 8.84 -9.36
N LEU A 29 -6.81 7.69 -8.85
CA LEU A 29 -6.13 6.42 -9.00
C LEU A 29 -6.84 5.59 -10.08
N GLU A 30 -6.24 5.57 -11.27
CA GLU A 30 -6.70 4.78 -12.41
C GLU A 30 -5.71 3.64 -12.69
N GLY A 31 -6.18 2.59 -13.37
CA GLY A 31 -5.32 1.50 -13.79
C GLY A 31 -6.04 0.50 -14.67
N ALA A 32 -5.31 -0.04 -15.64
CA ALA A 32 -5.75 -1.10 -16.54
C ALA A 32 -5.10 -2.43 -16.15
N ASN A 33 -5.81 -3.53 -16.35
CA ASN A 33 -5.25 -4.87 -16.21
C ASN A 33 -4.88 -5.39 -17.60
N HIS A 34 -3.65 -5.84 -17.78
CA HIS A 34 -3.15 -6.38 -19.06
C HIS A 34 -2.93 -7.89 -19.02
N ASP A 35 -3.26 -8.56 -17.93
CA ASP A 35 -3.02 -10.00 -17.73
C ASP A 35 -3.97 -10.86 -18.59
N PHE A 36 -5.20 -10.38 -18.82
CA PHE A 36 -6.21 -11.09 -19.60
C PHE A 36 -6.99 -10.12 -20.50
N ALA A 37 -7.26 -10.50 -21.74
CA ALA A 37 -7.99 -9.66 -22.70
C ALA A 37 -9.41 -9.28 -22.24
N ALA A 38 -10.02 -10.07 -21.33
CA ALA A 38 -11.32 -9.79 -20.73
C ALA A 38 -11.24 -8.94 -19.43
N ALA A 39 -10.04 -8.76 -18.88
CA ALA A 39 -9.85 -7.95 -17.70
C ALA A 39 -9.81 -6.47 -18.11
N SER A 40 -10.87 -5.73 -17.79
CA SER A 40 -10.90 -4.28 -18.00
C SER A 40 -9.90 -3.58 -17.06
N SER A 41 -10.35 -3.22 -15.86
CA SER A 41 -9.53 -2.52 -14.86
C SER A 41 -9.42 -3.31 -13.55
N THR A 42 -10.22 -4.35 -13.36
CA THR A 42 -10.19 -5.19 -12.16
C THR A 42 -8.87 -5.94 -12.06
N GLY A 43 -8.29 -5.97 -10.85
CA GLY A 43 -7.02 -6.65 -10.60
C GLY A 43 -5.77 -5.78 -10.82
N SER A 44 -5.89 -4.56 -11.34
CA SER A 44 -4.74 -3.68 -11.60
C SER A 44 -4.05 -3.09 -10.36
N GLY A 45 -4.42 -3.52 -9.14
CA GLY A 45 -3.83 -3.03 -7.88
C GLY A 45 -4.45 -1.76 -7.27
N LYS A 46 -5.52 -1.18 -7.84
CA LYS A 46 -6.12 0.07 -7.30
C LYS A 46 -6.55 -0.06 -5.82
N SER A 47 -7.40 -1.04 -5.51
CA SER A 47 -7.87 -1.27 -4.14
C SER A 47 -6.75 -1.69 -3.18
N THR A 48 -5.64 -2.22 -3.71
CA THR A 48 -4.44 -2.54 -2.93
C THR A 48 -3.81 -1.29 -2.33
N VAL A 49 -3.87 -0.14 -3.02
CA VAL A 49 -3.37 1.13 -2.46
C VAL A 49 -4.14 1.53 -1.20
N SER A 50 -5.47 1.42 -1.23
CA SER A 50 -6.33 1.70 -0.07
C SER A 50 -6.07 0.73 1.08
N ASP A 51 -5.92 -0.56 0.79
CA ASP A 51 -5.59 -1.57 1.80
C ASP A 51 -4.20 -1.37 2.39
N ALA A 52 -3.23 -0.94 1.58
CA ALA A 52 -1.90 -0.64 2.07
C ALA A 52 -1.91 0.52 3.06
N MET A 53 -2.68 1.59 2.77
CA MET A 53 -2.86 2.69 3.72
C MET A 53 -3.48 2.19 5.04
N SER A 54 -4.52 1.36 4.96
CA SER A 54 -5.15 0.77 6.15
C SER A 54 -4.18 -0.13 6.92
N PHE A 55 -3.40 -0.96 6.22
CA PHE A 55 -2.40 -1.82 6.84
C PHE A 55 -1.32 -0.99 7.53
N GLY A 56 -0.71 -0.02 6.84
CA GLY A 56 0.32 0.84 7.43
C GLY A 56 -0.17 1.52 8.71
N LEU A 57 -1.36 2.13 8.68
CA LEU A 57 -1.92 2.86 9.82
C LEU A 57 -2.42 1.94 10.95
N TYR A 58 -3.08 0.82 10.63
CA TYR A 58 -3.89 0.07 11.60
C TYR A 58 -3.54 -1.41 11.71
N GLY A 59 -2.60 -1.91 10.92
CA GLY A 59 -2.17 -3.31 10.95
C GLY A 59 -3.17 -4.29 10.33
N ARG A 60 -4.13 -3.80 9.52
CA ARG A 60 -5.09 -4.64 8.80
C ARG A 60 -5.55 -3.99 7.49
N ALA A 61 -5.91 -4.79 6.51
CA ALA A 61 -6.59 -4.31 5.31
C ALA A 61 -8.01 -3.80 5.63
N MET A 62 -8.58 -3.01 4.72
CA MET A 62 -9.99 -2.62 4.81
C MET A 62 -10.89 -3.81 4.47
N ARG A 63 -10.45 -4.65 3.53
CA ARG A 63 -11.08 -5.91 3.19
C ARG A 63 -10.76 -6.98 4.25
N PRO A 64 -11.63 -7.98 4.47
CA PRO A 64 -11.42 -9.06 5.44
C PRO A 64 -10.39 -10.08 4.91
N LEU A 65 -9.14 -9.63 4.75
CA LEU A 65 -8.02 -10.40 4.24
C LEU A 65 -7.14 -10.87 5.39
N LYS A 66 -6.55 -12.06 5.26
CA LYS A 66 -5.50 -12.55 6.16
C LYS A 66 -4.23 -11.73 5.92
N LEU A 67 -3.43 -11.49 6.96
CA LEU A 67 -2.16 -10.76 6.83
C LEU A 67 -1.23 -11.38 5.79
N ASP A 68 -1.09 -12.71 5.81
CA ASP A 68 -0.25 -13.43 4.84
C ASP A 68 -0.68 -13.20 3.38
N SER A 69 -2.00 -13.01 3.14
CA SER A 69 -2.51 -12.71 1.80
C SER A 69 -2.19 -11.29 1.31
N MET A 70 -1.62 -10.45 2.16
CA MET A 70 -1.10 -9.13 1.79
C MET A 70 0.34 -9.19 1.29
N VAL A 71 1.06 -10.30 1.53
CA VAL A 71 2.41 -10.51 0.97
C VAL A 71 2.28 -10.84 -0.51
N ARG A 72 3.13 -10.23 -1.33
CA ARG A 72 3.21 -10.49 -2.76
C ARG A 72 3.53 -11.97 -3.01
N GLU A 73 2.87 -12.55 -4.00
CA GLU A 73 3.17 -13.91 -4.44
C GLU A 73 4.65 -14.06 -4.81
N GLY A 74 5.31 -15.07 -4.26
CA GLY A 74 6.75 -15.30 -4.39
C GLY A 74 7.64 -14.51 -3.44
N ALA A 75 7.08 -13.67 -2.56
CA ALA A 75 7.80 -13.03 -1.45
C ALA A 75 7.46 -13.69 -0.10
N SER A 76 8.31 -13.47 0.91
CA SER A 76 8.10 -13.98 2.27
C SER A 76 7.76 -12.91 3.31
N TRP A 77 7.70 -11.64 2.88
CA TRP A 77 7.46 -10.50 3.75
C TRP A 77 6.89 -9.33 2.96
N CYS A 78 6.26 -8.38 3.64
CA CYS A 78 5.85 -7.12 3.04
C CYS A 78 6.09 -5.92 3.97
N ARG A 79 6.12 -4.73 3.38
CA ARG A 79 6.29 -3.46 4.09
C ARG A 79 5.39 -2.39 3.51
N VAL A 80 4.82 -1.58 4.39
CA VAL A 80 4.21 -0.30 4.04
C VAL A 80 4.82 0.81 4.88
N LEU A 81 5.28 1.87 4.23
CA LEU A 81 5.67 3.12 4.88
C LEU A 81 4.68 4.23 4.51
N ILE A 82 4.26 4.99 5.52
CA ILE A 82 3.39 6.15 5.37
C ILE A 82 4.07 7.34 6.03
N GLU A 83 4.31 8.40 5.26
CA GLU A 83 4.61 9.71 5.82
C GLU A 83 3.33 10.53 5.89
N LEU A 84 3.09 11.16 7.05
CA LEU A 84 1.88 11.95 7.25
C LEU A 84 2.13 13.18 8.12
N GLN A 85 1.38 14.23 7.85
CA GLN A 85 1.29 15.43 8.67
C GLN A 85 0.12 15.29 9.65
N LEU A 86 0.40 15.38 10.95
CA LEU A 86 -0.59 15.44 12.03
C LEU A 86 -0.41 16.76 12.79
N GLY A 87 -1.28 17.73 12.51
CA GLY A 87 -1.12 19.09 13.02
C GLY A 87 0.19 19.71 12.54
N LYS A 88 1.09 20.03 13.47
CA LYS A 88 2.44 20.57 13.17
C LYS A 88 3.52 19.49 13.04
N GLN A 89 3.22 18.24 13.35
CA GLN A 89 4.19 17.15 13.35
C GLN A 89 4.17 16.40 12.01
N ARG A 90 5.36 16.13 11.46
CA ARG A 90 5.57 15.16 10.39
C ARG A 90 5.96 13.83 11.03
N LEU A 91 5.20 12.78 10.73
CA LEU A 91 5.39 11.44 11.26
C LEU A 91 5.71 10.48 10.12
N LYS A 92 6.51 9.47 10.43
CA LYS A 92 6.78 8.32 9.55
C LYS A 92 6.34 7.06 10.27
N ILE A 93 5.42 6.31 9.66
CA ILE A 93 4.96 5.02 10.14
C ILE A 93 5.49 3.98 9.18
N GLU A 94 6.21 3.00 9.70
CA GLU A 94 6.65 1.84 8.95
C GLU A 94 6.05 0.59 9.58
N ARG A 95 5.38 -0.21 8.76
CA ARG A 95 4.83 -1.48 9.20
C ARG A 95 5.35 -2.60 8.32
N TYR A 96 5.70 -3.68 8.99
CA TYR A 96 6.24 -4.89 8.42
C TYR A 96 5.30 -6.05 8.71
N HIS A 97 5.31 -7.04 7.82
CA HIS A 97 4.77 -8.38 8.06
C HIS A 97 5.86 -9.38 7.67
N ASP A 98 6.28 -10.22 8.63
CA ASP A 98 7.31 -11.27 8.48
C ASP A 98 8.68 -10.81 7.92
N HIS A 99 9.01 -9.52 8.05
CA HIS A 99 10.27 -8.98 7.52
C HIS A 99 11.49 -9.56 8.27
N PRO A 100 12.55 -10.01 7.56
CA PRO A 100 13.66 -10.77 8.16
C PRO A 100 14.42 -9.99 9.25
N THR A 101 14.50 -8.67 9.11
CA THR A 101 15.24 -7.79 10.03
C THR A 101 14.35 -6.98 10.98
N HIS A 102 13.10 -6.74 10.62
CA HIS A 102 12.22 -5.79 11.31
C HIS A 102 10.96 -6.55 11.74
N LYS A 103 10.72 -6.68 13.05
CA LYS A 103 9.58 -7.40 13.62
C LYS A 103 8.50 -6.43 14.07
#